data_AF-A0A928S900-F1
#
_entry.id   AF-A0A928S900-F1
#
_cell.length_a   1.000
_cell.length_b   1.000
_cell.length_c   1.000
_cell.angle_alpha   90.00
_cell.angle_beta   90.00
_cell.angle_gamma   90.00
#
_symmetry.space_group_name_H-M   'P 1'
#
loop_
_entity.id
_entity.type
_entity.pdbx_description
1 polymer ?
#
loop_
_entity_poly.entity_id
_entity_poly.type
_entity_poly.pdbx_seq_one_letter_code
_entity_poly.pdbx_strand_id
1 'polypeptide(L)'
;MAIAKTVVTQGRTDTVKLISTLAAVLVALLAIGAFTLSYTSLKHLAIIHGIDPGLTWLWPLLLDFAMVVFSLAVLRANLRGESTLYPWMLTATYAGLATVGNVLDVSGLGIPGVVIAGAVKALAPVSLVLAFELLMAMIRAELKRANVLKSIADLKTEAEAMRQETERERQERQTELERLAVEQEKVSVAMVAEQERLEAELKARKHKLEQSLAELATRKEALQVELAELRKKKQWMVETGEDTKRKAATILIEMHRNGHDISTISGAEIGRWVERSARTGLEVKKEVVPLILQGGPQLEALLDGKGVAG
;
A
#
# COMPACT_ATOMS: atom_id res chain seq x y z
N MET A 1 51.94 11.34 -10.89
CA MET A 1 51.78 10.04 -11.58
C MET A 1 50.82 10.10 -12.78
N ALA A 2 49.71 10.85 -12.73
CA ALA A 2 48.77 10.99 -13.85
C ALA A 2 49.36 11.71 -15.08
N ILE A 3 50.11 12.81 -14.90
CA ILE A 3 50.67 13.62 -16.00
C ILE A 3 51.70 12.81 -16.83
N ALA A 4 52.57 12.04 -16.17
CA ALA A 4 53.55 11.19 -16.85
C ALA A 4 52.87 10.08 -17.68
N LYS A 5 51.76 9.52 -17.20
CA LYS A 5 50.99 8.51 -17.92
C LYS A 5 50.34 9.11 -19.17
N THR A 6 49.81 10.33 -19.09
CA THR A 6 49.20 11.05 -20.22
C THR A 6 50.22 11.40 -21.30
N VAL A 7 51.40 11.93 -20.94
CA VAL A 7 52.47 12.29 -21.90
C VAL A 7 53.03 11.04 -22.60
N VAL A 8 53.23 9.94 -21.87
CA VAL A 8 53.70 8.66 -22.45
C VAL A 8 52.65 8.05 -23.38
N THR A 9 51.36 8.11 -23.02
CA THR A 9 50.28 7.65 -23.92
C THR A 9 50.18 8.50 -25.18
N GLN A 10 50.36 9.82 -25.08
CA GLN A 10 50.29 10.75 -26.20
C GLN A 10 51.44 10.56 -27.18
N GLY A 11 52.69 10.47 -26.69
CA GLY A 11 53.86 10.20 -27.53
C GLY A 11 53.77 8.83 -28.26
N ARG A 12 53.18 7.82 -27.62
CA ARG A 12 52.92 6.51 -28.25
C ARG A 12 51.85 6.61 -29.34
N THR A 13 50.78 7.38 -29.13
CA THR A 13 49.75 7.56 -30.19
C THR A 13 50.27 8.33 -31.38
N ASP A 14 51.14 9.32 -31.18
CA ASP A 14 51.72 10.12 -32.28
C ASP A 14 52.69 9.30 -33.11
N THR A 15 53.50 8.45 -32.46
CA THR A 15 54.40 7.51 -33.14
C THR A 15 53.62 6.48 -33.98
N VAL A 16 52.54 5.91 -33.43
CA VAL A 16 51.69 4.95 -34.17
C VAL A 16 51.04 5.63 -35.38
N LYS A 17 50.50 6.83 -35.22
CA LYS A 17 49.93 7.60 -36.34
C LYS A 17 50.97 7.90 -37.42
N LEU A 18 52.18 8.28 -37.03
CA LEU A 18 53.27 8.54 -37.97
C LEU A 18 53.63 7.29 -38.78
N ILE A 19 53.80 6.14 -38.11
CA ILE A 19 54.10 4.86 -38.76
C ILE A 19 52.96 4.47 -39.71
N SER A 20 51.70 4.56 -39.27
CA SER A 20 50.54 4.24 -40.11
C SER A 20 50.44 5.18 -41.31
N THR A 21 50.70 6.48 -41.14
CA THR A 21 50.66 7.46 -42.23
C THR A 21 51.77 7.19 -43.24
N LEU A 22 52.99 6.94 -42.77
CA LEU A 22 54.12 6.62 -43.65
C LEU A 22 53.87 5.33 -44.42
N ALA A 23 53.38 4.27 -43.75
CA ALA A 23 53.00 3.04 -44.40
C ALA A 23 51.92 3.26 -45.47
N ALA A 24 50.89 4.07 -45.18
CA ALA A 24 49.84 4.40 -46.14
C ALA A 24 50.40 5.15 -47.37
N VAL A 25 51.31 6.11 -47.18
CA VAL A 25 51.97 6.84 -48.29
C VAL A 25 52.81 5.90 -49.14
N LEU A 26 53.62 5.03 -48.52
CA LEU A 26 54.45 4.06 -49.25
C LEU A 26 53.59 3.06 -50.03
N VAL A 27 52.52 2.55 -49.43
CA VAL A 27 51.56 1.68 -50.11
C VAL A 27 50.88 2.40 -51.28
N ALA A 28 50.52 3.68 -51.13
CA ALA A 28 49.94 4.47 -52.22
C ALA A 28 50.92 4.63 -53.40
N LEU A 29 52.20 4.90 -53.13
CA LEU A 29 53.23 4.98 -54.18
C LEU A 29 53.42 3.63 -54.88
N LEU A 30 53.47 2.53 -54.13
CA LEU A 30 53.52 1.18 -54.71
C LEU A 30 52.28 0.88 -55.55
N ALA A 31 51.09 1.25 -55.08
CA ALA A 31 49.84 1.06 -55.81
C ALA A 31 49.84 1.82 -57.14
N ILE A 32 50.30 3.07 -57.17
CA ILE A 32 50.40 3.86 -58.42
C ILE A 32 51.36 3.20 -59.42
N GLY A 33 52.54 2.77 -58.96
CA GLY A 33 53.53 2.09 -59.80
C GLY A 33 53.01 0.76 -60.35
N ALA A 34 52.48 -0.10 -59.47
CA ALA A 34 51.92 -1.40 -59.85
C ALA A 34 50.71 -1.26 -60.78
N PHE A 35 49.82 -0.32 -60.49
CA PHE A 35 48.67 0.01 -61.33
C PHE A 35 49.12 0.41 -62.74
N THR A 36 50.11 1.30 -62.85
CA THR A 36 50.59 1.78 -64.16
C THR A 36 51.12 0.63 -65.01
N LEU A 37 51.96 -0.25 -64.42
CA LEU A 37 52.50 -1.42 -65.11
C LEU A 37 51.37 -2.39 -65.50
N SER A 38 50.47 -2.71 -64.57
CA SER A 38 49.38 -3.64 -64.84
C SER A 38 48.41 -3.12 -65.90
N TYR A 39 48.08 -1.83 -65.84
CA TYR A 39 47.21 -1.14 -66.78
C TYR A 39 47.77 -1.25 -68.21
N THR A 40 49.08 -1.08 -68.39
CA THR A 40 49.71 -1.22 -69.71
C THR A 40 49.63 -2.64 -70.24
N SER A 41 49.92 -3.66 -69.41
CA SER A 41 49.84 -5.07 -69.81
C SER A 41 48.41 -5.49 -70.16
N LEU A 42 47.44 -5.13 -69.33
CA LEU A 42 46.03 -5.46 -69.52
C LEU A 42 45.43 -4.75 -70.75
N LYS A 43 45.82 -3.49 -70.99
CA LYS A 43 45.44 -2.78 -72.22
C LYS A 43 46.03 -3.46 -73.45
N HIS A 44 47.27 -3.93 -73.40
CA HIS A 44 47.90 -4.65 -74.51
C HIS A 44 47.17 -5.97 -74.81
N LEU A 45 46.86 -6.74 -73.76
CA LEU A 45 46.07 -7.96 -73.84
C LEU A 45 44.70 -7.71 -74.50
N ALA A 46 44.01 -6.62 -74.13
CA ALA A 46 42.74 -6.24 -74.72
C ALA A 46 42.85 -5.97 -76.25
N ILE A 47 43.93 -5.31 -76.69
CA ILE A 47 44.19 -5.05 -78.12
C ILE A 47 44.37 -6.38 -78.87
N ILE A 48 45.20 -7.29 -78.34
CA ILE A 48 45.52 -8.58 -78.98
C ILE A 48 44.26 -9.45 -79.11
N HIS A 49 43.33 -9.37 -78.16
CA HIS A 49 42.10 -10.17 -78.15
C HIS A 49 40.88 -9.49 -78.80
N GLY A 50 41.12 -8.45 -79.61
CA GLY A 50 40.12 -7.89 -80.52
C GLY A 50 39.10 -6.96 -79.86
N ILE A 51 39.48 -6.28 -78.78
CA ILE A 51 38.75 -5.08 -78.31
C ILE A 51 39.21 -3.90 -79.17
N ASP A 52 38.26 -3.05 -79.58
CA ASP A 52 38.56 -1.85 -80.36
C ASP A 52 39.63 -0.98 -79.67
N PRO A 53 40.71 -0.57 -80.36
CA PRO A 53 41.80 0.20 -79.75
C PRO A 53 41.35 1.48 -79.04
N GLY A 54 40.27 2.12 -79.49
CA GLY A 54 39.69 3.31 -78.85
C GLY A 54 38.98 3.02 -77.52
N LEU A 55 38.60 1.77 -77.25
CA LEU A 55 37.90 1.34 -76.03
C LEU A 55 38.78 0.49 -75.09
N THR A 56 39.94 0.02 -75.55
CA THR A 56 40.84 -0.84 -74.74
C THR A 56 41.32 -0.23 -73.43
N TRP A 57 41.34 1.10 -73.31
CA TRP A 57 41.69 1.80 -72.06
C TRP A 57 40.65 1.61 -70.95
N LEU A 58 39.38 1.38 -71.33
CA LEU A 58 38.28 1.21 -70.39
C LEU A 58 38.31 -0.17 -69.72
N TRP A 59 38.83 -1.16 -70.43
CA TRP A 59 38.86 -2.55 -69.95
C TRP A 59 39.62 -2.72 -68.62
N PRO A 60 40.93 -2.38 -68.50
CA PRO A 60 41.63 -2.46 -67.22
C PRO A 60 40.98 -1.58 -66.15
N LEU A 61 40.52 -0.39 -66.53
CA LEU A 61 39.90 0.55 -65.60
C LEU A 61 38.64 -0.01 -64.92
N LEU A 62 37.81 -0.76 -65.66
CA LEU A 62 36.64 -1.44 -65.08
C LEU A 62 37.04 -2.51 -64.06
N LEU A 63 38.16 -3.20 -64.30
CA LEU A 63 38.66 -4.19 -63.35
C LEU A 63 39.12 -3.51 -62.06
N ASP A 64 39.85 -2.41 -62.19
CA ASP A 64 40.32 -1.64 -61.06
C ASP A 64 39.17 -1.05 -60.24
N PHE A 65 38.12 -0.52 -60.88
CA PHE A 65 36.94 -0.05 -60.16
C PHE A 65 36.25 -1.16 -59.36
N ALA A 66 36.13 -2.37 -59.91
CA ALA A 66 35.60 -3.51 -59.18
C ALA A 66 36.48 -3.85 -57.97
N MET A 67 37.81 -3.88 -58.14
CA MET A 67 38.75 -4.12 -57.05
C MET A 67 38.63 -3.08 -55.92
N VAL A 68 38.45 -1.80 -56.27
CA VAL A 68 38.22 -0.72 -55.30
C VAL A 68 36.91 -0.93 -54.55
N VAL A 69 35.81 -1.27 -55.25
CA VAL A 69 34.52 -1.56 -54.61
C VAL A 69 34.64 -2.73 -53.63
N PHE A 70 35.37 -3.79 -53.98
CA PHE A 70 35.56 -4.95 -53.11
C PHE A 70 36.37 -4.59 -51.86
N SER A 71 37.43 -3.79 -52.03
CA SER A 71 38.24 -3.28 -50.93
C SER A 71 37.45 -2.35 -49.99
N LEU A 72 36.59 -1.49 -50.55
CA LEU A 72 35.68 -0.64 -49.77
C LEU A 72 34.64 -1.47 -49.01
N ALA A 73 34.17 -2.58 -49.58
CA ALA A 73 33.29 -3.51 -48.88
C ALA A 73 33.99 -4.17 -47.68
N VAL A 74 35.27 -4.58 -47.82
CA VAL A 74 36.10 -5.07 -46.71
C VAL A 74 36.27 -3.99 -45.63
N LEU A 75 36.60 -2.76 -46.03
CA LEU A 75 36.79 -1.65 -45.10
C LEU A 75 35.50 -1.32 -44.35
N ARG A 76 34.38 -1.25 -45.06
CA ARG A 76 33.05 -1.04 -44.45
C ARG A 76 32.74 -2.14 -43.44
N ALA A 77 32.93 -3.41 -43.80
CA ALA A 77 32.66 -4.53 -42.90
C ALA A 77 33.50 -4.42 -41.61
N ASN A 78 34.80 -4.11 -41.73
CA ASN A 78 35.68 -3.85 -40.59
C ASN A 78 35.20 -2.68 -39.72
N LEU A 79 34.89 -1.54 -40.32
CA LEU A 79 34.41 -0.35 -39.60
C LEU A 79 33.08 -0.59 -38.87
N ARG A 80 32.31 -1.57 -39.32
CA ARG A 80 31.01 -1.96 -38.73
C ARG A 80 31.08 -3.17 -37.80
N GLY A 81 32.25 -3.78 -37.63
CA GLY A 81 32.41 -5.02 -36.87
C GLY A 81 31.66 -6.21 -37.49
N GLU A 82 31.39 -6.18 -38.79
CA GLU A 82 30.76 -7.26 -39.54
C GLU A 82 31.81 -8.28 -40.01
N SER A 83 31.38 -9.50 -40.36
CA SER A 83 32.29 -10.50 -40.92
C SER A 83 32.90 -10.02 -42.23
N THR A 84 34.23 -9.99 -42.27
CA THR A 84 35.00 -9.54 -43.45
C THR A 84 35.30 -10.67 -44.42
N LEU A 85 34.95 -11.92 -44.08
CA LEU A 85 35.33 -13.11 -44.84
C LEU A 85 34.81 -13.06 -46.28
N TYR A 86 33.53 -12.70 -46.47
CA TYR A 86 32.92 -12.68 -47.80
C TYR A 86 33.56 -11.61 -48.72
N PRO A 87 33.68 -10.34 -48.31
CA PRO A 87 34.41 -9.34 -49.11
C PRO A 87 35.89 -9.68 -49.32
N TRP A 88 36.56 -10.32 -48.34
CA TRP A 88 37.95 -10.76 -48.49
C TRP A 88 38.10 -11.88 -49.51
N MET A 89 37.22 -12.87 -49.49
CA MET A 89 37.21 -13.95 -50.49
C MET A 89 37.05 -13.37 -51.89
N LEU A 90 36.12 -12.43 -52.06
CA LEU A 90 35.91 -11.80 -53.37
C LEU A 90 37.13 -10.97 -53.81
N THR A 91 37.72 -10.20 -52.88
CA THR A 91 38.95 -9.43 -53.14
C THR A 91 40.11 -10.35 -53.52
N ALA A 92 40.32 -11.45 -52.80
CA ALA A 92 41.39 -12.41 -53.07
C ALA A 92 41.20 -13.14 -54.41
N THR A 93 39.97 -13.60 -54.69
CA THR A 93 39.64 -14.22 -55.98
C THR A 93 39.88 -13.25 -57.14
N TYR A 94 39.46 -12.00 -57.00
CA TYR A 94 39.62 -11.01 -58.05
C TYR A 94 41.06 -10.57 -58.25
N ALA A 95 41.82 -10.39 -57.16
CA ALA A 95 43.26 -10.16 -57.21
C ALA A 95 44.00 -11.28 -57.94
N GLY A 96 43.60 -12.53 -57.71
CA GLY A 96 44.11 -13.69 -58.44
C GLY A 96 43.82 -13.62 -59.94
N LEU A 97 42.58 -13.32 -60.33
CA LEU A 97 42.19 -13.15 -61.73
C LEU A 97 42.97 -12.03 -62.42
N ALA A 98 43.13 -10.88 -61.76
CA ALA A 98 43.91 -9.77 -62.28
C ALA A 98 45.39 -10.16 -62.46
N THR A 99 45.98 -10.87 -61.49
CA THR A 99 47.36 -11.35 -61.57
C THR A 99 47.57 -12.31 -62.75
N VAL A 100 46.64 -13.26 -62.94
CA VAL A 100 46.67 -14.17 -64.11
C VAL A 100 46.59 -13.37 -65.40
N GLY A 101 45.67 -12.41 -65.50
CA GLY A 101 45.52 -11.53 -66.67
C GLY A 101 46.81 -10.82 -67.07
N ASN A 102 47.60 -10.35 -66.10
CA ASN A 102 48.88 -9.68 -66.38
C ASN A 102 49.97 -10.61 -66.94
N VAL A 103 49.87 -11.92 -66.71
CA VAL A 103 50.90 -12.90 -67.10
C VAL A 103 50.48 -13.71 -68.33
N LEU A 104 49.19 -13.73 -68.68
CA LEU A 104 48.64 -14.50 -69.81
C LEU A 104 49.27 -14.13 -71.16
N ASP A 105 49.70 -12.89 -71.34
CA ASP A 105 50.32 -12.43 -72.59
C ASP A 105 51.78 -12.91 -72.74
N VAL A 106 52.45 -13.18 -71.62
CA VAL A 106 53.89 -13.52 -71.58
C VAL A 106 54.12 -15.02 -71.47
N SER A 107 53.14 -15.75 -70.92
CA SER A 107 53.32 -17.14 -70.54
C SER A 107 52.78 -18.07 -71.63
N GLY A 108 53.67 -18.87 -72.23
CA GLY A 108 53.34 -19.93 -73.19
C GLY A 108 52.57 -21.11 -72.58
N LEU A 109 51.55 -20.83 -71.76
CA LEU A 109 50.74 -21.77 -70.97
C LEU A 109 49.89 -22.73 -71.82
N GLY A 110 49.98 -22.68 -73.15
CA GLY A 110 49.22 -23.55 -74.04
C GLY A 110 47.70 -23.31 -74.01
N ILE A 111 47.24 -22.19 -73.46
CA ILE A 111 45.82 -21.84 -73.40
C ILE A 111 45.38 -21.35 -74.80
N PRO A 112 44.30 -21.89 -75.39
CA PRO A 112 43.82 -21.43 -76.69
C PRO A 112 43.42 -19.95 -76.65
N GLY A 113 43.88 -19.16 -77.61
CA GLY A 113 43.62 -17.70 -77.66
C GLY A 113 42.12 -17.34 -77.68
N VAL A 114 41.24 -18.23 -78.16
CA VAL A 114 39.78 -18.06 -78.11
C VAL A 114 39.25 -18.05 -76.67
N VAL A 115 39.83 -18.86 -75.78
CA VAL A 115 39.45 -18.93 -74.37
C VAL A 115 39.86 -17.65 -73.66
N ILE A 116 41.07 -17.15 -73.93
CA ILE A 116 41.56 -15.89 -73.37
C ILE A 116 40.72 -14.71 -73.86
N ALA A 117 40.40 -14.64 -75.16
CA ALA A 117 39.54 -13.60 -75.71
C ALA A 117 38.12 -13.63 -75.11
N GLY A 118 37.56 -14.82 -74.91
CA GLY A 118 36.28 -15.00 -74.21
C GLY A 118 36.34 -14.52 -72.77
N ALA A 119 37.40 -14.89 -72.04
CA ALA A 119 37.61 -14.47 -70.65
C ALA A 119 37.77 -12.95 -70.53
N VAL A 120 38.59 -12.33 -71.38
CA VAL A 120 38.78 -10.87 -71.44
C VAL A 120 37.43 -10.15 -71.64
N LYS A 121 36.61 -10.62 -72.59
CA LYS A 121 35.29 -10.03 -72.86
C LYS A 121 34.27 -10.27 -71.74
N ALA A 122 34.31 -11.43 -71.09
CA ALA A 122 33.39 -11.79 -70.01
C ALA A 122 33.74 -11.15 -68.67
N LEU A 123 35.02 -10.80 -68.44
CA LEU A 123 35.46 -10.29 -67.14
C LEU A 123 34.81 -8.96 -66.78
N ALA A 124 34.65 -8.05 -67.75
CA ALA A 124 33.97 -6.76 -67.53
C ALA A 124 32.51 -6.91 -67.03
N PRO A 125 31.60 -7.65 -67.72
CA PRO A 125 30.24 -7.84 -67.23
C PRO A 125 30.18 -8.61 -65.91
N VAL A 126 31.04 -9.62 -65.69
CA VAL A 126 31.10 -10.34 -64.40
C VAL A 126 31.49 -9.41 -63.26
N SER A 127 32.50 -8.56 -63.48
CA SER A 127 32.96 -7.58 -62.49
C SER A 127 31.85 -6.61 -62.09
N LEU A 128 31.07 -6.15 -63.07
CA LEU A 128 29.93 -5.28 -62.83
C LEU A 128 28.84 -5.96 -61.98
N VAL A 129 28.47 -7.20 -62.30
CA VAL A 129 27.46 -7.95 -61.53
C VAL A 129 27.91 -8.15 -60.08
N LEU A 130 29.18 -8.53 -59.87
CA LEU A 130 29.75 -8.70 -58.54
C LEU A 130 29.80 -7.40 -57.74
N ALA A 131 30.22 -6.30 -58.38
CA ALA A 131 30.23 -4.97 -57.76
C ALA A 131 28.81 -4.50 -57.41
N PHE A 132 27.84 -4.75 -58.29
CA PHE A 132 26.44 -4.40 -58.07
C PHE A 132 25.83 -5.20 -56.92
N GLU A 133 26.07 -6.51 -56.86
CA GLU A 133 25.57 -7.34 -55.76
C GLU A 133 26.15 -6.91 -54.42
N LEU A 134 27.44 -6.56 -54.36
CA LEU A 134 28.05 -6.00 -53.16
C LEU A 134 27.44 -4.65 -52.77
N LEU A 135 27.21 -3.75 -53.74
CA LEU A 135 26.55 -2.48 -53.48
C LEU A 135 25.14 -2.69 -52.91
N MET A 136 24.36 -3.60 -53.50
CA MET A 136 23.03 -3.93 -53.00
C MET A 136 23.07 -4.59 -51.63
N ALA A 137 24.04 -5.46 -51.36
CA ALA A 137 24.25 -6.03 -50.03
C ALA A 137 24.56 -4.93 -49.00
N MET A 138 25.41 -3.97 -49.35
CA MET A 138 25.71 -2.80 -48.53
C MET A 138 24.46 -1.95 -48.26
N ILE A 139 23.67 -1.62 -49.28
CA ILE A 139 22.43 -0.85 -49.12
C ILE A 139 21.43 -1.60 -48.23
N ARG A 140 21.19 -2.90 -48.48
CA ARG A 140 20.28 -3.73 -47.66
C ARG A 140 20.71 -3.75 -46.19
N ALA A 141 22.01 -3.87 -45.93
CA ALA A 141 22.54 -3.84 -44.57
C ALA A 141 22.31 -2.48 -43.89
N GLU A 142 22.43 -1.35 -44.61
CA GLU A 142 22.09 -0.02 -44.06
C GLU A 142 20.61 0.10 -43.72
N LEU A 143 19.74 -0.28 -44.65
CA LEU A 143 18.29 -0.20 -44.47
C LEU A 143 17.84 -1.04 -43.28
N LYS A 144 18.37 -2.27 -43.15
CA LYS A 144 18.08 -3.14 -42.01
C LYS A 144 18.51 -2.48 -40.69
N ARG A 145 19.70 -1.88 -40.66
CA ARG A 145 20.19 -1.17 -39.47
C ARG A 145 19.33 0.05 -39.12
N ALA A 146 18.99 0.87 -40.10
CA ALA A 146 18.13 2.03 -39.91
C ALA A 146 16.77 1.63 -39.33
N ASN A 147 16.18 0.54 -39.84
CA ASN A 147 14.94 -0.01 -39.31
C ASN A 147 15.09 -0.50 -37.86
N VAL A 148 16.17 -1.22 -37.53
CA VAL A 148 16.42 -1.67 -36.15
C VAL A 148 16.58 -0.49 -35.20
N LEU A 149 17.33 0.55 -35.59
CA LEU A 149 17.51 1.75 -34.76
C LEU A 149 16.18 2.48 -34.54
N LYS A 150 15.34 2.55 -35.58
CA LYS A 150 13.98 3.09 -35.46
C LYS A 150 13.15 2.27 -34.47
N SER A 151 13.12 0.94 -34.63
CA SER A 151 12.38 0.06 -33.71
C SER A 151 12.87 0.17 -32.27
N ILE A 152 14.18 0.32 -32.02
CA ILE A 152 14.71 0.54 -30.68
C ILE A 152 14.25 1.90 -30.11
N ALA A 153 14.22 2.95 -30.93
CA ALA A 153 13.72 4.25 -30.51
C ALA A 153 12.23 4.22 -30.18
N ASP A 154 11.43 3.54 -31.00
CA ASP A 154 9.99 3.37 -30.79
C ASP A 154 9.73 2.58 -29.49
N LEU A 155 10.42 1.44 -29.30
CA LEU A 155 10.33 0.63 -28.06
C LEU A 155 10.77 1.40 -26.82
N LYS A 156 11.81 2.24 -26.92
CA LYS A 156 12.25 3.09 -25.81
C LYS A 156 11.15 4.10 -25.44
N THR A 157 10.52 4.71 -26.44
CA THR A 157 9.44 5.68 -26.23
C THR A 157 8.23 5.02 -25.57
N GLU A 158 7.86 3.82 -26.02
CA GLU A 158 6.77 3.03 -25.41
C GLU A 158 7.09 2.63 -23.96
N ALA A 159 8.31 2.19 -23.69
CA ALA A 159 8.76 1.86 -22.34
C ALA A 159 8.75 3.08 -21.40
N GLU A 160 9.11 4.26 -21.92
CA GLU A 160 9.02 5.52 -21.16
C GLU A 160 7.57 5.92 -20.87
N ALA A 161 6.65 5.76 -21.84
CA ALA A 161 5.22 6.01 -21.64
C ALA A 161 4.63 5.08 -20.57
N MET A 162 4.91 3.77 -20.64
CA MET A 162 4.44 2.78 -19.67
C MET A 162 4.98 3.07 -18.25
N ARG A 163 6.23 3.52 -18.13
CA ARG A 163 6.79 3.95 -16.83
C ARG A 163 6.07 5.16 -16.27
N GLN A 164 5.74 6.15 -17.11
CA GLN A 164 4.99 7.32 -16.68
C GLN A 164 3.58 6.96 -16.24
N GLU A 165 2.90 6.07 -16.95
CA GLU A 165 1.57 5.56 -16.57
C GLU A 165 1.62 4.83 -15.23
N THR A 166 2.58 3.93 -15.04
CA THR A 166 2.77 3.22 -13.76
C THR A 166 3.03 4.19 -12.60
N GLU A 167 3.83 5.23 -12.82
CA GLU A 167 4.11 6.24 -11.81
C GLU A 167 2.86 7.09 -11.48
N ARG A 168 2.04 7.43 -12.49
CA ARG A 168 0.75 8.11 -12.27
C ARG A 168 -0.19 7.25 -11.42
N GLU A 169 -0.38 5.98 -11.78
CA GLU A 169 -1.23 5.07 -11.00
C GLU A 169 -0.73 4.91 -9.55
N ARG A 170 0.59 4.95 -9.35
CA ARG A 170 1.19 4.90 -8.01
C ARG A 170 0.90 6.18 -7.23
N GLN A 171 1.03 7.34 -7.86
CA GLN A 171 0.73 8.64 -7.25
C GLN A 171 -0.76 8.77 -6.91
N GLU A 172 -1.65 8.31 -7.78
CA GLU A 172 -3.09 8.28 -7.54
C GLU A 172 -3.42 7.40 -6.34
N ARG A 173 -2.90 6.16 -6.31
CA ARG A 173 -3.07 5.26 -5.15
C ARG A 173 -2.51 5.84 -3.87
N GLN A 174 -1.34 6.48 -3.93
CA GLN A 174 -0.75 7.10 -2.74
C GLN A 174 -1.61 8.25 -2.22
N THR A 175 -2.13 9.09 -3.12
CA THR A 175 -3.05 10.18 -2.77
C THR A 175 -4.35 9.64 -2.17
N GLU A 176 -4.88 8.54 -2.71
CA GLU A 176 -6.07 7.87 -2.17
C GLU A 176 -5.82 7.31 -0.76
N LEU A 177 -4.68 6.64 -0.55
CA LEU A 177 -4.28 6.15 0.78
C LEU A 177 -4.14 7.29 1.79
N GLU A 178 -3.54 8.41 1.41
CA GLU A 178 -3.43 9.60 2.27
C GLU A 178 -4.81 10.17 2.63
N ARG A 179 -5.74 10.24 1.66
CA ARG A 179 -7.12 10.68 1.92
C ARG A 179 -7.83 9.75 2.91
N LEU A 180 -7.72 8.44 2.71
CA LEU A 180 -8.33 7.44 3.59
C LEU A 180 -7.72 7.48 5.00
N ALA A 181 -6.41 7.69 5.12
CA ALA A 181 -5.75 7.85 6.42
C ALA A 181 -6.29 9.08 7.18
N VAL A 182 -6.43 10.22 6.49
CA VAL A 182 -7.03 11.43 7.08
C VAL A 182 -8.49 11.20 7.48
N GLU A 183 -9.25 10.46 6.68
CA GLU A 183 -10.64 10.12 7.01
C GLU A 183 -10.74 9.18 8.22
N GLN A 184 -9.89 8.16 8.29
CA GLN A 184 -9.79 7.29 9.46
C GLN A 184 -9.41 8.06 10.72
N GLU A 185 -8.47 9.00 10.64
CA GLU A 185 -8.09 9.86 11.75
C GLU A 185 -9.26 10.76 12.20
N LYS A 186 -10.01 11.34 11.27
CA LYS A 186 -11.22 12.12 11.61
C LYS A 186 -12.26 11.28 12.32
N VAL A 187 -12.51 10.06 11.84
CA VAL A 187 -13.47 9.14 12.46
C VAL A 187 -13.02 8.72 13.84
N SER A 188 -11.72 8.42 14.04
CA SER A 188 -11.20 8.05 15.35
C SER A 188 -11.29 9.20 16.35
N VAL A 189 -10.97 10.43 15.95
CA VAL A 189 -11.12 11.63 16.78
C VAL A 189 -12.59 11.87 17.14
N ALA A 190 -13.50 11.76 16.17
CA ALA A 190 -14.93 11.92 16.41
C ALA A 190 -15.48 10.86 17.38
N MET A 191 -15.02 9.61 17.27
CA MET A 191 -15.39 8.52 18.17
C MET A 191 -14.92 8.79 19.61
N VAL A 192 -13.68 9.26 19.80
CA VAL A 192 -13.16 9.62 21.12
C VAL A 192 -13.96 10.78 21.72
N ALA A 193 -14.25 11.82 20.94
CA ALA A 193 -15.07 12.95 21.40
C ALA A 193 -16.49 12.51 21.82
N GLU A 194 -17.10 11.56 21.12
CA GLU A 194 -18.41 11.03 21.48
C GLU A 194 -18.37 10.16 22.74
N GLN A 195 -17.31 9.36 22.93
CA GLN A 195 -17.09 8.62 24.18
C GLN A 195 -16.97 9.57 25.38
N GLU A 196 -16.20 10.65 25.26
CA GLU A 196 -16.07 11.66 26.32
C GLU A 196 -17.42 12.33 26.65
N ARG A 197 -18.24 12.60 25.63
CA ARG A 197 -19.60 13.14 25.82
C ARG A 197 -20.50 12.17 26.58
N LEU A 198 -20.53 10.91 26.16
CA LEU A 198 -21.33 9.88 26.82
C LEU A 198 -20.89 9.66 28.27
N GLU A 199 -19.58 9.64 28.54
CA GLU A 199 -19.06 9.56 29.90
C GLU A 199 -19.46 10.75 30.76
N ALA A 200 -19.41 11.97 30.21
CA ALA A 200 -19.85 13.18 30.90
C ALA A 200 -21.36 13.14 31.22
N GLU A 201 -22.19 12.71 30.28
CA GLU A 201 -23.63 12.51 30.50
C GLU A 201 -23.92 11.45 31.57
N LEU A 202 -23.18 10.33 31.55
CA LEU A 202 -23.35 9.24 32.51
C LEU A 202 -22.95 9.69 33.91
N LYS A 203 -21.84 10.44 34.04
CA LYS A 203 -21.44 11.10 35.31
C LYS A 203 -22.51 12.08 35.79
N ALA A 204 -23.05 12.92 34.91
CA ALA A 204 -24.10 13.88 35.27
C ALA A 204 -25.39 13.17 35.74
N ARG A 205 -25.83 12.11 35.03
CA ARG A 205 -26.99 11.29 35.43
C ARG A 205 -26.76 10.60 36.76
N LYS A 206 -25.57 10.01 36.97
CA LYS A 206 -25.21 9.37 38.24
C LYS A 206 -25.26 10.36 39.39
N HIS A 207 -24.66 11.54 39.21
CA HIS A 207 -24.71 12.59 40.23
C HIS A 207 -26.14 13.02 40.56
N LYS A 208 -27.00 13.16 39.53
CA LYS A 208 -28.41 13.49 39.72
C LYS A 208 -29.17 12.38 40.47
N LEU A 209 -28.87 11.12 40.19
CA LEU A 209 -29.44 9.97 40.89
C LEU A 209 -29.01 9.94 42.37
N GLU A 210 -27.73 10.19 42.64
CA GLU A 210 -27.19 10.29 44.01
C GLU A 210 -27.86 11.43 44.79
N GLN A 211 -28.09 12.58 44.15
CA GLN A 211 -28.85 13.69 44.72
C GLN A 211 -30.30 13.29 45.04
N SER A 212 -31.02 12.67 44.10
CA SER A 212 -32.38 12.16 44.34
C SER A 212 -32.43 11.13 45.47
N LEU A 213 -31.42 10.25 45.56
CA LEU A 213 -31.32 9.26 46.64
C LEU A 213 -31.10 9.92 48.00
N ALA A 214 -30.24 10.94 48.07
CA ALA A 214 -30.02 11.70 49.30
C ALA A 214 -31.29 12.47 49.74
N GLU A 215 -32.03 13.02 48.78
CA GLU A 215 -33.32 13.67 49.03
C GLU A 215 -34.38 12.68 49.54
N LEU A 216 -34.44 11.47 48.96
CA LEU A 216 -35.34 10.42 49.45
C LEU A 216 -34.94 9.91 50.84
N ALA A 217 -33.65 9.80 51.14
CA ALA A 217 -33.16 9.40 52.46
C ALA A 217 -33.58 10.40 53.54
N THR A 218 -33.35 11.70 53.28
CA THR A 218 -33.80 12.77 54.18
C THR A 218 -35.33 12.81 54.32
N ARG A 219 -36.08 12.61 53.23
CA ARG A 219 -37.55 12.48 53.27
C ARG A 219 -38.01 11.31 54.14
N LYS A 220 -37.33 10.17 54.03
CA LYS A 220 -37.61 8.96 54.82
C LYS A 220 -37.32 9.21 56.31
N GLU A 221 -36.22 9.86 56.65
CA GLU A 221 -35.90 10.24 58.03
C GLU A 221 -36.95 11.16 58.62
N ALA A 222 -37.37 12.20 57.88
CA ALA A 222 -38.44 13.10 58.31
C ALA A 222 -39.76 12.35 58.57
N LEU A 223 -40.15 11.44 57.67
CA LEU A 223 -41.33 10.59 57.86
C LEU A 223 -41.20 9.65 59.06
N GLN A 224 -40.01 9.12 59.37
CA GLN A 224 -39.82 8.28 60.56
C GLN A 224 -39.97 9.07 61.85
N VAL A 225 -39.48 10.32 61.88
CA VAL A 225 -39.67 11.22 63.03
C VAL A 225 -41.16 11.49 63.23
N GLU A 226 -41.89 11.84 62.16
CA GLU A 226 -43.33 12.06 62.20
C GLU A 226 -44.09 10.81 62.67
N LEU A 227 -43.70 9.62 62.19
CA LEU A 227 -44.31 8.36 62.61
C LEU A 227 -44.00 8.02 64.08
N ALA A 228 -42.83 8.40 64.59
CA ALA A 228 -42.46 8.25 65.99
C ALA A 228 -43.27 9.20 66.89
N GLU A 229 -43.51 10.44 66.45
CA GLU A 229 -44.40 11.38 67.14
C GLU A 229 -45.85 10.87 67.18
N LEU A 230 -46.35 10.37 66.06
CA LEU A 230 -47.68 9.76 66.00
C LEU A 230 -47.79 8.53 66.90
N ARG A 231 -46.73 7.70 66.99
CA ARG A 231 -46.69 6.57 67.94
C ARG A 231 -46.70 7.03 69.38
N LYS A 232 -45.91 8.05 69.75
CA LYS A 232 -45.94 8.64 71.09
C LYS A 232 -47.34 9.18 71.41
N LYS A 233 -47.96 9.89 70.47
CA LYS A 233 -49.33 10.42 70.61
C LYS A 233 -50.35 9.28 70.79
N LYS A 234 -50.23 8.20 70.01
CA LYS A 234 -51.06 7.00 70.16
C LYS A 234 -50.87 6.33 71.51
N GLN A 235 -49.63 6.16 71.96
CA GLN A 235 -49.31 5.55 73.26
C GLN A 235 -49.83 6.39 74.42
N TRP A 236 -49.66 7.71 74.36
CA TRP A 236 -50.25 8.64 75.31
C TRP A 236 -51.78 8.50 75.39
N MET A 237 -52.47 8.37 74.25
CA MET A 237 -53.92 8.14 74.21
C MET A 237 -54.34 6.79 74.82
N VAL A 238 -53.51 5.74 74.67
CA VAL A 238 -53.77 4.42 75.28
C VAL A 238 -53.58 4.49 76.80
N GLU A 239 -52.47 5.07 77.27
CA GLU A 239 -52.18 5.22 78.70
C GLU A 239 -53.21 6.09 79.41
N THR A 240 -53.63 7.22 78.80
CA THR A 240 -54.74 8.03 79.35
C THR A 240 -56.06 7.27 79.32
N GLY A 241 -56.35 6.48 78.28
CA GLY A 241 -57.52 5.62 78.22
C GLY A 241 -57.53 4.52 79.29
N GLU A 242 -56.38 3.94 79.60
CA GLU A 242 -56.22 2.89 80.61
C GLU A 242 -56.25 3.44 82.05
N ASP A 243 -55.64 4.60 82.30
CA ASP A 243 -55.72 5.31 83.58
C ASP A 243 -57.15 5.78 83.87
N THR A 244 -57.88 6.22 82.84
CA THR A 244 -59.31 6.57 82.95
C THR A 244 -60.15 5.33 83.32
N LYS A 245 -59.87 4.17 82.71
CA LYS A 245 -60.53 2.90 83.05
C LYS A 245 -60.20 2.43 84.47
N ARG A 246 -58.96 2.58 84.93
CA ARG A 246 -58.55 2.22 86.31
C ARG A 246 -59.21 3.12 87.35
N LYS A 247 -59.21 4.44 87.14
CA LYS A 247 -59.92 5.39 88.02
C LYS A 247 -61.43 5.11 88.07
N ALA A 248 -62.04 4.78 86.93
CA ALA A 248 -63.43 4.34 86.87
C ALA A 248 -63.67 3.06 87.71
N ALA A 249 -62.80 2.05 87.56
CA ALA A 249 -62.89 0.81 88.31
C ALA A 249 -62.73 1.01 89.83
N THR A 250 -61.78 1.86 90.27
CA THR A 250 -61.61 2.20 91.69
C THR A 250 -62.85 2.90 92.25
N ILE A 251 -63.42 3.86 91.53
CA ILE A 251 -64.65 4.56 91.95
C ILE A 251 -65.83 3.58 92.05
N LEU A 252 -65.97 2.66 91.09
CA LEU A 252 -67.02 1.63 91.12
C LEU A 252 -66.87 0.65 92.29
N ILE A 253 -65.64 0.25 92.61
CA ILE A 253 -65.33 -0.59 93.77
C ILE A 253 -65.65 0.15 95.08
N GLU A 254 -65.28 1.42 95.20
CA GLU A 254 -65.57 2.26 96.37
C GLU A 254 -67.09 2.44 96.57
N MET A 255 -67.84 2.63 95.48
CA MET A 255 -69.31 2.75 95.52
C MET A 255 -70.00 1.46 95.94
N HIS A 256 -69.57 0.30 95.42
CA HIS A 256 -70.11 -0.99 95.84
C HIS A 256 -69.88 -1.25 97.33
N ARG A 257 -68.70 -0.85 97.82
CA ARG A 257 -68.33 -0.97 99.24
C ARG A 257 -69.19 -0.09 100.16
N ASN A 258 -69.68 1.04 99.65
CA ASN A 258 -70.61 1.94 100.33
C ASN A 258 -72.11 1.58 100.13
N GLY A 259 -72.40 0.37 99.60
CA GLY A 259 -73.78 -0.15 99.51
C GLY A 259 -74.60 0.35 98.32
N HIS A 260 -73.98 1.00 97.33
CA HIS A 260 -74.66 1.39 96.09
C HIS A 260 -74.70 0.21 95.09
N ASP A 261 -75.87 0.02 94.45
CA ASP A 261 -76.07 -0.97 93.38
C ASP A 261 -75.39 -0.52 92.09
N ILE A 262 -74.40 -1.29 91.65
CA ILE A 262 -73.54 -0.96 90.50
C ILE A 262 -74.14 -1.40 89.15
N SER A 263 -75.22 -2.20 89.15
CA SER A 263 -75.76 -2.84 87.95
C SER A 263 -76.57 -1.90 87.03
N THR A 264 -76.90 -0.69 87.50
CA THR A 264 -77.73 0.30 86.80
C THR A 264 -76.98 1.55 86.34
N ILE A 265 -75.66 1.62 86.57
CA ILE A 265 -74.85 2.82 86.31
C ILE A 265 -74.39 2.85 84.84
N SER A 266 -74.65 3.96 84.14
CA SER A 266 -74.24 4.16 82.74
C SER A 266 -72.77 4.55 82.61
N GLY A 267 -72.10 4.09 81.53
CA GLY A 267 -70.72 4.48 81.19
C GLY A 267 -70.50 5.99 81.09
N ALA A 268 -71.53 6.77 80.74
CA ALA A 268 -71.47 8.23 80.69
C ALA A 268 -71.49 8.91 82.07
N GLU A 269 -72.08 8.26 83.08
CA GLU A 269 -72.09 8.74 84.48
C GLU A 269 -70.75 8.48 85.16
N ILE A 270 -70.16 7.31 84.89
CA ILE A 270 -68.82 6.93 85.37
C ILE A 270 -67.76 7.91 84.82
N GLY A 271 -67.86 8.29 83.55
CA GLY A 271 -66.97 9.27 82.93
C GLY A 271 -67.00 10.65 83.62
N ARG A 272 -68.19 11.16 83.98
CA ARG A 272 -68.35 12.43 84.72
C ARG A 272 -67.76 12.39 86.13
N TRP A 273 -67.76 11.21 86.75
CA TRP A 273 -67.19 11.01 88.08
C TRP A 273 -65.66 10.97 88.05
N VAL A 274 -65.06 10.23 87.11
CA VAL A 274 -63.60 10.21 86.92
C VAL A 274 -63.05 11.61 86.65
N GLU A 275 -63.75 12.41 85.84
CA GLU A 275 -63.40 13.81 85.55
C GLU A 275 -63.51 14.71 86.79
N ARG A 276 -64.49 14.46 87.67
CA ARG A 276 -64.66 15.20 88.93
C ARG A 276 -63.57 14.84 89.94
N SER A 277 -63.22 13.56 90.04
CA SER A 277 -62.16 13.05 90.94
C SER A 277 -60.77 13.56 90.57
N ALA A 278 -60.45 13.69 89.28
CA ALA A 278 -59.18 14.25 88.80
C ALA A 278 -59.01 15.74 89.18
N ARG A 279 -60.11 16.45 89.45
CA ARG A 279 -60.13 17.88 89.79
C ARG A 279 -60.01 18.17 91.30
N THR A 280 -60.18 17.17 92.16
CA THR A 280 -60.26 17.33 93.63
C THR A 280 -59.14 16.67 94.44
N GLY A 281 -58.14 16.05 93.81
CA GLY A 281 -56.85 15.72 94.45
C GLY A 281 -56.90 14.77 95.66
N LEU A 282 -57.81 13.81 95.70
CA LEU A 282 -57.86 12.79 96.76
C LEU A 282 -56.99 11.57 96.38
N GLU A 283 -55.77 11.53 96.90
CA GLU A 283 -54.95 10.31 96.98
C GLU A 283 -55.62 9.29 97.92
N VAL A 284 -56.03 8.15 97.38
CA VAL A 284 -56.52 7.02 98.18
C VAL A 284 -55.34 6.14 98.57
N LYS A 285 -55.14 6.01 99.89
CA LYS A 285 -54.13 5.15 100.53
C LYS A 285 -54.20 3.71 100.01
N LYS A 286 -53.03 3.19 99.60
CA LYS A 286 -52.77 1.77 99.38
C LYS A 286 -52.81 1.02 100.72
N GLU A 287 -53.76 0.13 100.89
CA GLU A 287 -53.58 -1.06 101.73
C GLU A 287 -54.13 -2.29 100.99
N VAL A 288 -53.26 -3.30 100.93
CA VAL A 288 -53.33 -4.53 100.13
C VAL A 288 -53.82 -5.66 101.03
N VAL A 289 -54.86 -6.42 100.64
CA VAL A 289 -55.11 -7.78 101.16
C VAL A 289 -55.75 -8.63 100.03
N PRO A 290 -55.31 -9.90 99.85
CA PRO A 290 -55.46 -10.64 98.58
C PRO A 290 -56.79 -11.37 98.48
N LEU A 291 -57.40 -11.38 97.29
CA LEU A 291 -58.51 -12.28 96.98
C LEU A 291 -57.95 -13.51 96.26
N ILE A 292 -57.72 -14.56 97.05
CA ILE A 292 -57.55 -15.93 96.57
C ILE A 292 -58.93 -16.41 96.11
N LEU A 293 -59.15 -16.48 94.80
CA LEU A 293 -60.21 -17.31 94.24
C LEU A 293 -59.57 -18.60 93.73
N GLN A 294 -59.58 -19.61 94.60
CA GLN A 294 -59.41 -21.01 94.23
C GLN A 294 -60.67 -21.46 93.48
N GLY A 295 -60.50 -21.79 92.20
CA GLY A 295 -61.57 -22.33 91.37
C GLY A 295 -61.07 -22.66 89.97
N GLY A 296 -60.29 -23.73 89.85
CA GLY A 296 -60.22 -24.69 88.72
C GLY A 296 -60.03 -24.20 87.26
N PRO A 297 -59.14 -24.85 86.48
CA PRO A 297 -58.77 -24.43 85.13
C PRO A 297 -59.87 -24.78 84.10
N GLN A 298 -60.90 -23.96 83.97
CA GLN A 298 -62.00 -24.21 83.01
C GLN A 298 -62.55 -22.96 82.28
N LEU A 299 -61.82 -21.83 82.27
CA LEU A 299 -62.13 -20.70 81.35
C LEU A 299 -61.07 -20.44 80.27
N GLU A 300 -59.91 -21.11 80.33
CA GLU A 300 -58.89 -21.07 79.26
C GLU A 300 -59.13 -22.11 78.13
N ALA A 301 -60.11 -23.00 78.28
CA ALA A 301 -60.40 -24.09 77.33
C ALA A 301 -61.69 -23.91 76.50
N LEU A 302 -62.36 -22.74 76.57
CA LEU A 302 -63.54 -22.44 75.73
C LEU A 302 -63.32 -21.27 74.74
N LEU A 303 -62.10 -20.74 74.70
CA LEU A 303 -61.63 -19.82 73.65
C LEU A 303 -60.33 -20.30 72.98
N ASP A 304 -59.90 -21.53 73.27
CA ASP A 304 -58.87 -22.22 72.48
C ASP A 304 -59.54 -23.12 71.43
N GLY A 305 -59.03 -23.03 70.22
CA GLY A 305 -59.53 -23.72 69.03
C GLY A 305 -58.62 -23.48 67.83
N LYS A 306 -57.29 -23.50 68.07
CA LYS A 306 -56.27 -23.52 67.03
C LYS A 306 -56.43 -24.74 66.12
N GLY A 307 -56.26 -24.49 64.81
CA GLY A 307 -55.88 -25.51 63.83
C GLY A 307 -54.63 -25.03 63.08
N VAL A 308 -53.52 -25.75 63.30
CA VAL A 308 -52.19 -25.55 62.74
C VAL A 308 -52.06 -26.25 61.37
N ALA A 309 -51.14 -25.76 60.54
CA ALA A 309 -50.45 -26.40 59.40
C ALA A 309 -51.15 -26.49 58.03
N GLY A 310 -50.55 -25.72 57.10
CA GLY A 310 -50.49 -25.89 55.66
C GLY A 310 -49.32 -25.06 55.15
#